data_AF-A0A2P4Y0U3-F1
#
_entry.id   AF-A0A2P4Y0U3-F1
#
_cell.length_a   1.000
_cell.length_b   1.000
_cell.length_c   1.000
_cell.angle_alpha   90.00
_cell.angle_beta   90.00
_cell.angle_gamma   90.00
#
_symmetry.space_group_name_H-M   'P 1'
#
loop_
_entity.id
_entity.type
_entity.pdbx_description
1 polymer ?
#
loop_
_entity_poly.entity_id
_entity_poly.type
_entity_poly.pdbx_seq_one_letter_code
_entity_poly.pdbx_strand_id
1 'polypeptide(L)'
;MLQPFYSDDTTAERAGSFWDAFERATMGLDDALQLSAFRECLKGKAGEQWWVHSRIDDFDTLKTRFYNQFICQTPQQRIELLKKTTRSRGMSAEVWGDLISRLCDDARCYDSDMRYQYFLSGLRNREWKATLSNAMVDSIPQAVTVLLYKNMYLPVENDADFEDSPQSKSSENAISV
;
A
#
# COMPACT_ATOMS: atom_id res chain seq x y z
N MET A 1 -11.19 24.91 -17.40
CA MET A 1 -11.86 24.94 -16.08
C MET A 1 -11.24 23.83 -15.26
N LEU A 2 -10.66 24.15 -14.10
CA LEU A 2 -10.03 23.16 -13.23
C LEU A 2 -11.11 22.23 -12.66
N GLN A 3 -10.87 20.92 -12.69
CA GLN A 3 -11.82 19.97 -12.12
C GLN A 3 -11.74 20.01 -10.58
N PRO A 4 -12.88 19.85 -9.87
CA PRO A 4 -12.85 19.73 -8.42
C PRO A 4 -12.05 18.50 -7.97
N PHE A 5 -11.31 18.64 -6.87
CA PHE A 5 -10.61 17.55 -6.21
C PHE A 5 -11.46 16.99 -5.08
N TYR A 6 -11.96 15.77 -5.23
CA TYR A 6 -12.74 15.07 -4.21
C TYR A 6 -11.83 14.22 -3.32
N SER A 7 -11.72 14.57 -2.04
CA SER A 7 -10.76 13.97 -1.10
C SER A 7 -11.15 12.59 -0.58
N ASP A 8 -12.43 12.28 -0.49
CA ASP A 8 -12.93 11.19 0.36
C ASP A 8 -12.61 9.80 -0.20
N ASP A 9 -12.52 9.66 -1.54
CA ASP A 9 -12.22 8.40 -2.24
C ASP A 9 -11.07 8.55 -3.24
N THR A 10 -10.17 9.52 -3.01
CA THR A 10 -9.08 9.82 -3.94
C THR A 10 -7.94 8.82 -3.80
N THR A 11 -7.36 8.39 -4.93
CA THR A 11 -6.13 7.59 -4.94
C THR A 11 -4.92 8.51 -5.11
N ALA A 12 -3.73 8.05 -4.71
CA ALA A 12 -2.49 8.81 -4.89
C ALA A 12 -2.25 9.21 -6.37
N GLU A 13 -2.60 8.34 -7.31
CA GLU A 13 -2.50 8.61 -8.76
C GLU A 13 -3.45 9.73 -9.21
N ARG A 14 -4.70 9.73 -8.71
CA ARG A 14 -5.69 10.78 -9.01
C ARG A 14 -5.30 12.11 -8.37
N ALA A 15 -4.79 12.06 -7.15
CA ALA A 15 -4.26 13.25 -6.46
C ALA A 15 -3.05 13.85 -7.21
N GLY A 16 -2.12 13.01 -7.66
CA GLY A 16 -1.00 13.45 -8.50
C GLY A 16 -1.46 14.08 -9.81
N SER A 17 -2.38 13.41 -10.53
CA SER A 17 -2.93 13.93 -11.78
C SER A 17 -3.65 15.28 -11.61
N PHE A 18 -4.41 15.43 -10.52
CA PHE A 18 -5.05 16.70 -10.17
C PHE A 18 -3.99 17.77 -9.89
N TRP A 19 -2.98 17.47 -9.07
CA TRP A 19 -1.94 18.43 -8.73
C TRP A 19 -1.20 18.93 -9.97
N ASP A 20 -0.79 18.04 -10.88
CA ASP A 20 -0.10 18.41 -12.12
C ASP A 20 -0.95 19.30 -13.03
N ALA A 21 -2.27 19.09 -13.04
CA ALA A 21 -3.21 19.93 -13.78
C ALA A 21 -3.42 21.28 -13.11
N PHE A 22 -3.50 21.29 -11.77
CA PHE A 22 -3.65 22.49 -10.96
C PHE A 22 -2.45 23.41 -11.09
N GLU A 23 -1.24 22.89 -10.88
CA GLU A 23 0.01 23.65 -10.97
C GLU A 23 0.22 24.25 -12.37
N ARG A 24 -0.12 23.51 -13.44
CA ARG A 24 -0.08 24.05 -14.81
C ARG A 24 -1.10 25.16 -15.04
N ALA A 25 -2.32 25.02 -14.50
CA ALA A 25 -3.39 25.98 -14.70
C ALA A 25 -3.21 27.26 -13.88
N THR A 26 -2.46 27.20 -12.78
CA THR A 26 -2.22 28.33 -11.88
C THR A 26 -0.78 28.89 -11.98
N MET A 27 -0.01 28.42 -12.97
CA MET A 27 1.34 28.90 -13.23
C MET A 27 1.36 30.40 -13.52
N GLY A 28 2.19 31.15 -12.79
CA GLY A 28 2.34 32.60 -12.96
C GLY A 28 1.32 33.44 -12.19
N LEU A 29 0.40 32.83 -11.45
CA LEU A 29 -0.42 33.51 -10.45
C LEU A 29 0.39 33.74 -9.16
N ASP A 30 -0.02 34.73 -8.37
CA ASP A 30 0.52 34.89 -7.01
C ASP A 30 -0.03 33.82 -6.05
N ASP A 31 0.70 33.59 -4.96
CA ASP A 31 0.36 32.57 -3.96
C ASP A 31 -1.05 32.73 -3.39
N ALA A 32 -1.53 33.96 -3.18
CA ALA A 32 -2.85 34.22 -2.61
C ALA A 32 -3.98 33.78 -3.55
N LEU A 33 -3.83 34.04 -4.85
CA LEU A 33 -4.74 33.58 -5.89
C LEU A 33 -4.67 32.06 -6.06
N GLN A 34 -3.48 31.47 -5.99
CA GLN A 34 -3.32 30.01 -6.06
C GLN A 34 -3.99 29.32 -4.88
N LEU A 35 -3.81 29.81 -3.65
CA LEU A 35 -4.45 29.27 -2.46
C LEU A 35 -5.98 29.38 -2.52
N SER A 36 -6.48 30.53 -2.96
CA SER A 36 -7.93 30.75 -3.17
C SER A 36 -8.49 29.77 -4.20
N ALA A 37 -7.82 29.61 -5.34
CA ALA A 37 -8.24 28.68 -6.39
C ALA A 37 -8.22 27.22 -5.92
N PHE A 38 -7.20 26.82 -5.15
CA PHE A 38 -7.14 25.49 -4.56
C PHE A 38 -8.31 25.26 -3.60
N ARG A 39 -8.61 26.24 -2.73
CA ARG A 39 -9.70 26.14 -1.75
C ARG A 39 -11.06 25.95 -2.42
N GLU A 40 -11.29 26.58 -3.56
CA GLU A 40 -12.51 26.40 -4.36
C GLU A 40 -12.59 25.00 -4.99
N CYS A 41 -11.45 24.46 -5.42
CA CYS A 41 -11.36 23.14 -6.04
C CYS A 41 -11.48 21.99 -5.03
N LEU A 42 -11.03 22.19 -3.79
CA LEU A 42 -11.07 21.17 -2.73
C LEU A 42 -12.51 20.86 -2.30
N LYS A 43 -12.93 19.59 -2.45
CA LYS A 43 -14.23 19.05 -2.05
C LYS A 43 -14.05 17.77 -1.23
N GLY A 44 -14.99 17.50 -0.35
CA GLY A 44 -15.01 16.29 0.47
C GLY A 44 -14.62 16.57 1.92
N LYS A 45 -15.14 15.74 2.83
CA LYS A 45 -15.03 15.99 4.28
C LYS A 45 -13.59 15.87 4.77
N ALA A 46 -12.84 14.88 4.28
CA ALA A 46 -11.46 14.66 4.68
C ALA A 46 -10.55 15.83 4.28
N GLY A 47 -10.72 16.34 3.07
CA GLY A 47 -9.96 17.46 2.52
C GLY A 47 -10.29 18.77 3.21
N GLU A 48 -11.58 19.07 3.42
CA GLU A 48 -12.00 20.27 4.14
C GLU A 48 -11.51 20.29 5.59
N GLN A 49 -11.58 19.16 6.29
CA GLN A 49 -11.02 19.02 7.64
C GLN A 49 -9.51 19.22 7.63
N TRP A 50 -8.78 18.61 6.69
CA TRP A 50 -7.34 18.78 6.55
C TRP A 50 -6.96 20.24 6.30
N TRP A 51 -7.69 20.96 5.43
CA TRP A 51 -7.42 22.36 5.12
C TRP A 51 -7.54 23.25 6.36
N VAL A 52 -8.59 23.09 7.16
CA VAL A 52 -8.82 23.89 8.38
C VAL A 52 -7.69 23.72 9.41
N HIS A 53 -7.12 22.52 9.52
CA HIS A 53 -6.06 22.21 10.47
C HIS A 53 -4.65 22.42 9.91
N SER A 54 -4.53 22.63 8.59
CA SER A 54 -3.26 22.86 7.93
C SER A 54 -2.98 24.36 7.88
N ARG A 55 -1.92 24.80 8.56
CA ARG A 55 -1.37 26.14 8.35
C ARG A 55 -0.67 26.15 6.99
N ILE A 56 -1.27 26.82 6.02
CA ILE A 56 -0.79 26.92 4.64
C ILE A 56 -0.82 28.40 4.28
N ASP A 57 0.37 29.01 4.28
CA ASP A 57 0.53 30.46 4.11
C ASP A 57 1.09 30.84 2.73
N ASP A 58 1.60 29.85 1.98
CA ASP A 58 2.23 30.01 0.65
C ASP A 58 2.02 28.76 -0.22
N PHE A 59 2.31 28.88 -1.52
CA PHE A 59 2.07 27.82 -2.49
C PHE A 59 3.00 26.60 -2.31
N ASP A 60 4.24 26.82 -1.88
CA ASP A 60 5.21 25.74 -1.68
C ASP A 60 4.82 24.85 -0.48
N THR A 61 4.33 25.48 0.60
CA THR A 61 3.75 24.81 1.75
C THR A 61 2.51 24.05 1.35
N LEU A 62 1.63 24.62 0.51
CA LEU A 62 0.47 23.91 -0.02
C LEU A 62 0.91 22.65 -0.77
N LYS A 63 1.86 22.78 -1.69
CA LYS A 63 2.41 21.68 -2.48
C LYS A 63 2.93 20.57 -1.56
N THR A 64 3.85 20.91 -0.68
CA THR A 64 4.46 19.94 0.25
C THR A 64 3.42 19.23 1.09
N ARG A 65 2.44 19.95 1.65
CA ARG A 65 1.39 19.36 2.50
C ARG A 65 0.42 18.51 1.68
N PHE A 66 0.06 18.93 0.48
CA PHE A 66 -0.80 18.18 -0.43
C PHE A 66 -0.17 16.85 -0.80
N TYR A 67 1.09 16.87 -1.24
CA TYR A 67 1.84 15.66 -1.53
C TYR A 67 1.86 14.75 -0.31
N ASN A 68 2.23 15.26 0.86
CA ASN A 68 2.30 14.43 2.07
C ASN A 68 0.95 13.82 2.51
N GLN A 69 -0.17 14.49 2.22
CA GLN A 69 -1.48 14.05 2.67
C GLN A 69 -2.19 13.12 1.68
N PHE A 70 -2.11 13.44 0.38
CA PHE A 70 -2.94 12.80 -0.66
C PHE A 70 -2.14 11.97 -1.66
N ILE A 71 -0.83 12.15 -1.75
CA ILE A 71 0.03 11.44 -2.71
C ILE A 71 0.97 10.46 -1.99
N CYS A 72 1.74 10.95 -1.03
CA CYS A 72 2.53 10.13 -0.13
C CYS A 72 1.57 9.30 0.73
N GLN A 73 1.76 7.99 0.71
CA GLN A 73 1.07 7.13 1.66
C GLN A 73 1.60 7.42 3.07
N THR A 74 0.72 7.80 3.99
CA THR A 74 1.10 7.99 5.39
C THR A 74 1.57 6.64 5.97
N PRO A 75 2.44 6.63 6.99
CA PRO A 75 2.81 5.39 7.70
C PRO A 75 1.58 4.57 8.12
N GLN A 76 0.48 5.24 8.49
CA GLN A 76 -0.78 4.60 8.85
C GLN A 76 -1.44 3.89 7.64
N GLN A 77 -1.50 4.55 6.48
CA GLN A 77 -2.01 3.92 5.25
C GLN A 77 -1.12 2.75 4.80
N ARG A 78 0.20 2.87 4.98
CA ARG A 78 1.15 1.76 4.75
C ARG A 78 0.88 0.60 5.71
N ILE A 79 0.64 0.87 7.00
CA ILE A 79 0.24 -0.15 7.98
C ILE A 79 -1.07 -0.83 7.58
N GLU A 80 -2.06 -0.07 7.11
CA GLU A 80 -3.34 -0.65 6.64
C GLU A 80 -3.16 -1.54 5.42
N LEU A 81 -2.34 -1.12 4.45
CA LEU A 81 -1.96 -1.96 3.31
C LEU A 81 -1.29 -3.25 3.80
N LEU A 82 -0.35 -3.11 4.73
CA LEU A 82 0.44 -4.20 5.27
C LEU A 82 -0.43 -5.23 5.99
N LYS A 83 -1.44 -4.78 6.76
CA LYS A 83 -2.47 -5.64 7.38
C LYS A 83 -3.32 -6.42 6.39
N LYS A 84 -3.58 -5.85 5.20
CA LYS A 84 -4.40 -6.48 4.15
C LYS A 84 -3.57 -7.34 3.18
N THR A 85 -2.24 -7.22 3.24
CA THR A 85 -1.35 -7.91 2.31
C THR A 85 -1.32 -9.39 2.65
N THR A 86 -1.58 -10.23 1.65
CA THR A 86 -1.51 -11.68 1.77
C THR A 86 -0.64 -12.25 0.66
N ARG A 87 0.05 -13.36 0.94
CA ARG A 87 0.92 -14.02 -0.04
C ARG A 87 0.10 -14.54 -1.22
N SER A 88 0.51 -14.23 -2.43
CA SER A 88 -0.10 -14.75 -3.66
C SER A 88 0.39 -16.16 -3.99
N ARG A 89 -0.41 -16.93 -4.74
CA ARG A 89 -0.05 -18.28 -5.20
C ARG A 89 1.28 -18.27 -5.97
N GLY A 90 2.14 -19.25 -5.71
CA GLY A 90 3.43 -19.42 -6.39
C GLY A 90 4.55 -18.47 -5.92
N MET A 91 4.26 -17.52 -5.01
CA MET A 91 5.27 -16.67 -4.41
C MET A 91 6.14 -17.47 -3.42
N SER A 92 7.45 -17.39 -3.58
CA SER A 92 8.43 -18.07 -2.71
C SER A 92 8.55 -17.41 -1.33
N ALA A 93 9.18 -18.13 -0.39
CA ALA A 93 9.37 -17.65 0.99
C ALA A 93 10.22 -16.38 1.04
N GLU A 94 11.28 -16.30 0.23
CA GLU A 94 12.17 -15.15 0.12
C GLU A 94 11.44 -13.93 -0.43
N VAL A 95 10.73 -14.08 -1.55
CA VAL A 95 9.99 -12.97 -2.18
C VAL A 95 8.91 -12.43 -1.24
N TRP A 96 8.24 -13.32 -0.50
CA TRP A 96 7.27 -12.91 0.51
C TRP A 96 7.94 -12.17 1.68
N GLY A 97 9.05 -12.68 2.19
CA GLY A 97 9.83 -12.06 3.26
C GLY A 97 10.34 -10.67 2.89
N ASP A 98 10.89 -10.52 1.68
CA ASP A 98 11.38 -9.25 1.14
C ASP A 98 10.24 -8.24 0.96
N LEU A 99 9.09 -8.67 0.45
CA LEU A 99 7.91 -7.82 0.29
C LEU A 99 7.46 -7.26 1.63
N ILE A 100 7.27 -8.12 2.64
CA ILE A 100 6.82 -7.67 3.96
C ILE A 100 7.87 -6.77 4.62
N SER A 101 9.15 -7.11 4.50
CA SER A 101 10.23 -6.28 5.06
C SER A 101 10.22 -4.87 4.46
N ARG A 102 10.11 -4.76 3.14
CA ARG A 102 10.00 -3.46 2.44
C ARG A 102 8.75 -2.69 2.85
N LEU A 103 7.60 -3.35 2.93
CA LEU A 103 6.36 -2.69 3.37
C LEU A 103 6.49 -2.17 4.82
N CYS A 104 7.16 -2.92 5.70
CA CYS A 104 7.43 -2.49 7.08
C CYS A 104 8.38 -1.30 7.14
N ASP A 105 9.43 -1.28 6.31
CA ASP A 105 10.36 -0.14 6.19
C ASP A 105 9.63 1.12 5.72
N ASP A 106 8.82 1.01 4.68
CA ASP A 106 8.01 2.12 4.14
C ASP A 106 6.95 2.60 5.15
N ALA A 107 6.43 1.69 5.98
CA ALA A 107 5.52 2.00 7.09
C ALA A 107 6.24 2.55 8.33
N ARG A 108 7.59 2.59 8.34
CA ARG A 108 8.42 2.90 9.51
C ARG A 108 8.10 2.03 10.74
N CYS A 109 7.64 0.81 10.51
CA CYS A 109 7.39 -0.17 11.57
C CYS A 109 8.71 -0.91 11.80
N TYR A 110 9.47 -0.57 12.85
CA TYR A 110 10.79 -1.17 13.12
C TYR A 110 10.78 -2.23 14.23
N ASP A 111 9.63 -2.44 14.87
CA ASP A 111 9.45 -3.46 15.91
C ASP A 111 9.51 -4.86 15.29
N SER A 112 10.47 -5.69 15.74
CA SER A 112 10.73 -7.01 15.14
C SER A 112 9.55 -7.96 15.30
N ASP A 113 8.89 -7.93 16.45
CA ASP A 113 7.75 -8.80 16.75
C ASP A 113 6.57 -8.43 15.86
N MET A 114 6.25 -7.14 15.72
CA MET A 114 5.21 -6.68 14.80
C MET A 114 5.51 -7.06 13.36
N ARG A 115 6.75 -6.85 12.88
CA ARG A 115 7.16 -7.25 11.52
C ARG A 115 6.90 -8.72 11.28
N TYR A 116 7.29 -9.56 12.24
CA TYR A 116 7.09 -10.99 12.13
C TYR A 116 5.60 -11.39 12.18
N GLN A 117 4.80 -10.74 13.03
CA GLN A 117 3.35 -10.96 13.06
C GLN A 117 2.69 -10.65 11.72
N TYR A 118 3.09 -9.56 11.06
CA TYR A 118 2.58 -9.23 9.74
C TYR A 118 2.97 -10.25 8.67
N PHE A 119 4.20 -10.73 8.72
CA PHE A 119 4.65 -11.82 7.87
C PHE A 119 3.79 -13.07 8.05
N LEU A 120 3.55 -13.49 9.30
CA LEU A 120 2.73 -14.66 9.62
C LEU A 120 1.26 -14.48 9.24
N SER A 121 0.67 -13.30 9.50
CA SER A 121 -0.74 -13.05 9.22
C SER A 121 -1.06 -13.10 7.73
N GLY A 122 -0.14 -12.64 6.89
CA GLY A 122 -0.32 -12.65 5.44
C GLY A 122 -0.03 -14.01 4.78
N LEU A 123 0.56 -14.98 5.50
CA LEU A 123 0.71 -16.34 4.98
C LEU A 123 -0.65 -17.03 4.85
N ARG A 124 -0.86 -17.72 3.73
CA ARG A 124 -2.05 -18.55 3.50
C ARG A 124 -1.78 -20.04 3.69
N ASN A 125 -0.57 -20.48 3.31
CA ASN A 125 -0.16 -21.88 3.38
C ASN A 125 -0.09 -22.37 4.84
N ARG A 126 -0.92 -23.37 5.17
CA ARG A 126 -1.02 -23.92 6.53
C ARG A 126 0.22 -24.69 6.98
N GLU A 127 0.90 -25.36 6.04
CA GLU A 127 2.09 -26.16 6.33
C GLU A 127 3.27 -25.28 6.75
N TRP A 128 3.49 -24.16 6.06
CA TRP A 128 4.47 -23.14 6.44
C TRP A 128 4.15 -22.57 7.82
N LYS A 129 2.89 -22.22 8.09
CA LYS A 129 2.48 -21.74 9.42
C LYS A 129 2.78 -22.75 10.53
N ALA A 130 2.43 -24.02 10.32
CA ALA A 130 2.70 -25.08 11.28
C ALA A 130 4.20 -25.29 11.49
N THR A 131 4.98 -25.27 10.39
CA THR A 131 6.43 -25.40 10.41
C THR A 131 7.10 -24.28 11.20
N LEU A 132 6.69 -23.04 10.98
CA LEU A 132 7.23 -21.86 11.67
C LEU A 132 6.82 -21.83 13.16
N SER A 133 5.57 -22.20 13.47
CA SER A 133 5.11 -22.29 14.86
C SER A 133 5.91 -23.31 15.68
N ASN A 134 6.31 -24.43 15.06
CA ASN A 134 7.12 -25.45 15.72
C ASN A 134 8.60 -25.06 15.83
N ALA A 135 9.07 -24.17 14.97
CA ALA A 135 10.46 -23.73 14.95
C ALA A 135 10.78 -22.62 15.97
N MET A 136 9.76 -22.06 16.63
CA MET A 136 9.89 -20.96 17.61
C MET A 136 10.72 -19.77 17.08
N VAL A 137 10.55 -19.42 15.80
CA VAL A 137 11.20 -18.25 15.20
C VAL A 137 10.42 -16.97 15.50
N ASP A 138 11.13 -15.85 15.62
CA ASP A 138 10.60 -14.54 16.04
C ASP A 138 10.87 -13.42 15.03
N SER A 139 11.48 -13.73 13.89
CA SER A 139 11.85 -12.75 12.87
C SER A 139 11.71 -13.29 11.46
N ILE A 140 11.47 -12.37 10.51
CA ILE A 140 11.31 -12.70 9.08
C ILE A 140 12.54 -13.44 8.54
N PRO A 141 13.80 -12.99 8.76
CA PRO A 141 14.97 -13.67 8.21
C PRO A 141 15.13 -15.10 8.75
N GLN A 142 14.85 -15.33 10.05
CA GLN A 142 14.87 -16.67 10.63
C GLN A 142 13.79 -17.56 10.01
N ALA A 143 12.57 -17.04 9.85
CA ALA A 143 11.46 -17.77 9.26
C ALA A 143 11.77 -18.21 7.82
N VAL A 144 12.29 -17.29 7.00
CA VAL A 144 12.74 -17.60 5.63
C VAL A 144 13.82 -18.68 5.65
N THR A 145 14.83 -18.53 6.52
CA THR A 145 15.92 -19.52 6.65
C THR A 145 15.40 -20.91 7.01
N VAL A 146 14.45 -21.01 7.95
CA VAL A 146 13.85 -22.29 8.34
C VAL A 146 13.08 -22.93 7.18
N LEU A 147 12.32 -22.14 6.42
CA LEU A 147 11.58 -22.64 5.26
C LEU A 147 12.55 -23.15 4.18
N LEU A 148 13.61 -22.41 3.89
CA LEU A 148 14.65 -22.82 2.94
C LEU A 148 15.34 -24.11 3.38
N TYR A 149 15.76 -24.20 4.65
CA TYR A 149 16.44 -25.38 5.20
C TYR A 149 15.57 -26.64 5.13
N LYS A 150 14.25 -26.50 5.29
CA LYS A 150 13.29 -27.60 5.17
C LYS A 150 12.86 -27.90 3.72
N ASN A 151 13.53 -27.32 2.72
CA ASN A 151 13.19 -27.41 1.30
C ASN A 151 11.78 -26.92 0.97
N MET A 152 11.24 -26.01 1.79
CA MET A 152 9.93 -25.37 1.63
C MET A 152 10.08 -23.98 0.97
N TYR A 153 10.95 -23.86 -0.03
CA TYR A 153 11.22 -22.59 -0.72
C TYR A 153 10.02 -22.15 -1.58
N LEU A 154 9.34 -23.12 -2.21
CA LEU A 154 8.04 -22.95 -2.85
C LEU A 154 6.98 -23.71 -2.04
N PRO A 155 5.85 -23.09 -1.70
CA PRO A 155 4.80 -23.75 -0.95
C PRO A 155 4.04 -24.73 -1.85
N VAL A 156 3.67 -25.88 -1.29
CA VAL A 156 2.67 -26.76 -1.90
C VAL A 156 1.31 -26.07 -1.73
N GLU A 157 0.75 -25.58 -2.82
CA GLU A 157 -0.48 -24.77 -2.77
C GLU A 157 -1.71 -25.68 -2.72
N ASN A 158 -2.53 -25.52 -1.67
CA ASN A 158 -3.85 -26.14 -1.58
C ASN A 158 -4.90 -25.12 -2.01
N ASP A 159 -5.81 -25.49 -2.92
CA ASP A 159 -6.86 -24.60 -3.40
C ASP A 159 -7.75 -24.06 -2.26
N ALA A 160 -7.93 -24.84 -1.19
CA ALA A 160 -8.65 -24.42 0.03
C ALA A 160 -7.99 -23.25 0.77
N ASP A 161 -6.69 -23.00 0.57
CA ASP A 161 -5.97 -21.88 1.20
C ASP A 161 -6.15 -20.56 0.41
N PHE A 162 -6.85 -20.59 -0.74
CA PHE A 162 -7.00 -19.46 -1.65
C PHE A 162 -8.44 -19.16 -2.09
N GLU A 163 -9.45 -19.78 -1.49
CA GLU A 163 -10.87 -19.64 -1.90
C GLU A 163 -11.37 -18.18 -1.94
N ASP A 164 -10.76 -17.28 -1.15
CA ASP A 164 -11.08 -15.84 -1.15
C ASP A 164 -10.39 -15.03 -2.27
N SER A 165 -9.56 -15.66 -3.11
CA SER A 165 -8.87 -14.99 -4.21
C SER A 165 -9.78 -14.95 -5.45
N PRO A 166 -9.82 -13.84 -6.21
CA PRO A 166 -10.51 -13.85 -7.49
C PRO A 166 -9.90 -14.95 -8.37
N GLN A 167 -10.70 -15.96 -8.70
CA GLN A 167 -10.30 -17.03 -9.60
C GLN A 167 -9.91 -16.40 -10.94
N SER A 168 -8.61 -16.41 -11.26
CA SER A 168 -8.16 -16.18 -12.63
C SER A 168 -8.72 -17.32 -13.46
N LYS A 169 -9.84 -17.07 -14.17
CA LYS A 169 -10.33 -17.97 -15.21
C LYS A 169 -9.29 -18.01 -16.33
N SER A 170 -8.34 -18.93 -16.24
CA SER A 170 -7.70 -19.47 -17.43
C SER A 170 -8.53 -20.68 -17.86
N SER A 171 -9.23 -20.54 -18.98
CA SER A 171 -9.67 -21.70 -19.75
C SER A 171 -9.42 -21.39 -21.21
N GLU A 172 -8.23 -21.80 -21.65
CA GLU A 172 -8.02 -22.32 -22.99
C GLU A 172 -9.16 -23.28 -23.35
N ASN A 173 -9.77 -23.09 -24.51
CA ASN A 173 -10.42 -24.13 -25.28
C ASN A 173 -9.98 -23.88 -26.74
N ALA A 174 -8.96 -24.59 -27.21
CA ALA A 174 -9.06 -25.91 -27.83
C ALA A 174 -9.49 -25.80 -29.30
N ILE A 175 -8.46 -25.89 -30.16
CA ILE A 175 -8.54 -26.34 -31.53
C ILE A 175 -9.24 -27.71 -31.55
N SER A 176 -10.27 -27.84 -32.37
CA SER A 176 -10.73 -29.13 -32.90
C SER A 176 -11.01 -28.97 -34.38
N VAL A 177 -10.40 -29.88 -35.14
CA VAL A 177 -10.36 -30.05 -36.60
C VAL A 177 -11.75 -30.22 -37.21
#